data_AF-A0A2E7HD88-F1
#
_entry.id   AF-A0A2E7HD88-F1
#
_cell.length_a   1.000
_cell.length_b   1.000
_cell.length_c   1.000
_cell.angle_alpha   90.00
_cell.angle_beta   90.00
_cell.angle_gamma   90.00
#
_symmetry.space_group_name_H-M   'P 1'
#
loop_
_entity.id
_entity.type
_entity.pdbx_description
1 polymer ?
#
loop_
_entity_poly.entity_id
_entity_poly.type
_entity_poly.pdbx_seq_one_letter_code
_entity_poly.pdbx_strand_id
1 'polypeptide(L)'
;MLEQARVRGAYRDVRVSVLGQPLDYADDSHDVAIICGVSTPGHAPPESFVELIRIIRSDGLIAFTLRDDETPPGFLEAIDKHIASGAWRLVACGDPVATMPAKDQAMVHRYWLFQVA
;
A
#
# COMPACT_ATOMS: atom_id res chain seq x y z
N MET A 1 15.14 -1.41 13.31
CA MET A 1 14.65 -1.99 12.04
C MET A 1 15.41 -1.44 10.83
N LEU A 2 15.37 -0.13 10.56
CA LEU A 2 16.00 0.43 9.35
C LEU A 2 17.52 0.25 9.28
N GLU A 3 18.22 0.29 10.41
CA GLU A 3 19.66 0.00 10.43
C GLU A 3 19.96 -1.42 9.96
N GLN A 4 19.14 -2.40 10.40
CA GLN A 4 19.25 -3.77 9.94
C GLN A 4 18.92 -3.90 8.45
N ALA A 5 17.97 -3.11 7.93
CA ALA A 5 17.67 -3.09 6.50
C ALA A 5 18.87 -2.57 5.66
N ARG A 6 19.58 -1.54 6.14
CA ARG A 6 20.80 -1.04 5.47
C ARG A 6 21.91 -2.08 5.47
N VAL A 7 22.16 -2.72 6.62
CA VAL A 7 23.21 -3.75 6.75
C VAL A 7 22.95 -4.96 5.83
N ARG A 8 21.69 -5.27 5.52
CA ARG A 8 21.35 -6.37 4.59
C ARG A 8 21.78 -6.12 3.14
N GLY A 9 22.05 -4.88 2.74
CA GLY A 9 22.47 -4.55 1.37
C GLY A 9 21.44 -4.85 0.27
N ALA A 10 20.23 -5.28 0.62
CA ALA A 10 19.15 -5.60 -0.32
C ALA A 10 18.40 -4.36 -0.84
N TYR A 11 18.54 -3.24 -0.13
CA TYR A 11 17.87 -1.98 -0.46
C TYR A 11 18.89 -0.98 -0.97
N ARG A 12 18.64 -0.40 -2.15
CA ARG A 12 19.47 0.68 -2.72
C ARG A 12 19.35 1.98 -1.93
N ASP A 13 18.17 2.28 -1.39
CA ASP A 13 17.88 3.47 -0.60
C ASP A 13 16.95 3.09 0.58
N VAL A 14 17.16 3.71 1.74
CA VAL A 14 16.39 3.44 2.98
C VAL A 14 16.09 4.77 3.68
N ARG A 15 14.84 5.22 3.55
CA ARG A 15 14.35 6.49 4.11
C ARG A 15 13.35 6.29 5.24
N VAL A 16 13.25 7.31 6.09
CA VAL A 16 12.17 7.45 7.06
C VAL A 16 11.17 8.44 6.48
N SER A 17 9.90 8.06 6.41
CA SER A 17 8.82 8.93 5.96
C SER A 17 7.52 8.56 6.67
N VAL A 18 6.54 9.45 6.64
CA VAL A 18 5.20 9.23 7.19
C VAL A 18 4.25 9.02 6.02
N LEU A 19 3.66 7.83 5.92
CA LEU A 19 2.70 7.54 4.86
C LEU A 19 1.39 8.32 5.12
N GLY A 20 0.88 9.01 4.09
CA GLY A 20 -0.19 10.01 4.22
C GLY A 20 0.31 11.45 4.32
N GLN A 21 1.63 11.66 4.33
CA GLN A 21 2.27 12.97 4.16
C GLN A 21 3.14 12.95 2.89
N PRO A 22 3.50 14.14 2.34
CA PRO A 22 4.40 14.22 1.21
C PRO A 22 5.67 13.37 1.39
N LEU A 23 5.89 12.43 0.47
CA LEU A 23 7.09 11.61 0.42
C LEU A 23 8.18 12.33 -0.37
N ASP A 24 9.43 12.22 0.08
CA ASP A 24 10.61 12.81 -0.55
C ASP A 24 11.06 12.03 -1.80
N TYR A 25 10.12 11.83 -2.72
CA TYR A 25 10.32 11.24 -4.04
C TYR A 25 9.72 12.18 -5.08
N ALA A 26 10.36 12.24 -6.25
CA ALA A 26 9.81 12.93 -7.40
C ALA A 26 8.54 12.22 -7.90
N ASP A 27 7.69 12.97 -8.58
CA ASP A 27 6.55 12.42 -9.32
C ASP A 27 7.06 11.41 -10.36
N ASP A 28 6.24 10.39 -10.68
CA ASP A 28 6.51 9.40 -11.72
C ASP A 28 7.88 8.70 -11.64
N SER A 29 8.45 8.58 -10.44
CA SER A 29 9.84 8.14 -10.23
C SER A 29 10.01 6.63 -10.03
N HIS A 30 8.90 5.90 -9.83
CA HIS A 30 8.91 4.47 -9.54
C HIS A 30 7.94 3.69 -10.44
N ASP A 31 8.32 2.46 -10.79
CA ASP A 31 7.47 1.54 -11.56
C ASP A 31 6.41 0.84 -10.68
N VAL A 32 6.76 0.53 -9.44
CA VAL A 32 5.95 -0.30 -8.53
C VAL A 32 6.09 0.17 -7.08
N ALA A 33 4.95 0.28 -6.38
CA ALA A 33 4.89 0.40 -4.93
C ALA A 33 4.32 -0.88 -4.32
N ILE A 34 4.97 -1.39 -3.27
CA ILE A 34 4.50 -2.54 -2.49
C ILE A 34 4.38 -2.11 -1.03
N ILE A 35 3.19 -2.29 -0.46
CA ILE A 35 2.84 -1.84 0.87
C ILE A 35 2.30 -3.04 1.66
N CYS A 36 3.04 -3.47 2.67
CA CYS A 36 2.71 -4.67 3.45
C CYS A 36 2.53 -4.33 4.93
N GLY A 37 1.40 -4.74 5.51
CA GLY A 37 1.17 -4.70 6.96
C GLY A 37 0.92 -3.31 7.57
N VAL A 38 0.51 -2.32 6.77
CA VAL A 38 0.25 -0.94 7.27
C VAL A 38 -1.19 -0.46 7.08
N SER A 39 -2.03 -1.18 6.36
CA SER A 39 -3.46 -0.87 6.19
C SER A 39 -4.31 -1.62 7.23
N THR A 40 -4.00 -1.36 8.49
CA THR A 40 -4.67 -1.91 9.69
C THR A 40 -5.04 -0.76 10.64
N PRO A 41 -5.96 -0.96 11.60
CA PRO A 41 -6.38 0.12 12.48
C PRO A 41 -5.21 0.78 13.22
N GLY A 42 -5.19 2.12 13.29
CA GLY A 42 -4.15 2.90 13.96
C GLY A 42 -2.81 3.02 13.23
N HIS A 43 -2.71 2.56 11.98
CA HIS A 43 -1.50 2.66 11.15
C HIS A 43 -1.64 3.77 10.09
N ALA A 44 -1.24 3.51 8.84
CA ALA A 44 -1.27 4.51 7.79
C ALA A 44 -2.72 4.85 7.42
N PRO A 45 -3.06 6.13 7.22
CA PRO A 45 -4.42 6.53 6.89
C PRO A 45 -4.68 6.38 5.37
N PRO A 46 -5.94 6.32 4.90
CA PRO A 46 -6.26 6.09 3.49
C PRO A 46 -5.72 7.18 2.53
N GLU A 47 -5.46 8.39 3.02
CA GLU A 47 -4.82 9.50 2.29
C GLU A 47 -3.41 9.13 1.79
N SER A 48 -2.82 8.06 2.33
CA SER A 48 -1.59 7.43 1.84
C SER A 48 -1.61 7.17 0.33
N PHE A 49 -2.78 6.83 -0.25
CA PHE A 49 -2.88 6.53 -1.68
C PHE A 49 -2.54 7.73 -2.57
N VAL A 50 -2.75 8.97 -2.11
CA VAL A 50 -2.42 10.17 -2.89
C VAL A 50 -0.95 10.20 -3.26
N GLU A 51 -0.08 10.00 -2.27
CA GLU A 51 1.36 10.06 -2.46
C GLU A 51 1.90 8.82 -3.17
N LEU A 52 1.27 7.66 -2.96
CA LEU A 52 1.63 6.44 -3.68
C LEU A 52 1.30 6.56 -5.17
N ILE A 53 0.15 7.13 -5.52
CA ILE A 53 -0.22 7.40 -6.92
C ILE A 53 0.73 8.43 -7.52
N ARG A 54 1.05 9.52 -6.80
CA ARG A 54 1.95 10.58 -7.30
C ARG A 54 3.34 10.07 -7.70
N ILE A 55 3.95 9.20 -6.88
CA ILE A 55 5.34 8.76 -7.09
C ILE A 55 5.45 7.62 -8.11
N ILE A 56 4.34 6.97 -8.45
CA ILE A 56 4.30 5.84 -9.38
C ILE A 56 3.93 6.35 -10.76
N ARG A 57 4.76 6.03 -11.75
CA ARG A 57 4.54 6.44 -13.13
C ARG A 57 3.20 5.91 -13.67
N SER A 58 2.65 6.60 -14.66
CA SER A 58 1.56 6.05 -15.48
C SER A 58 1.89 4.64 -15.99
N ASP A 59 0.88 3.78 -15.99
CA ASP A 59 0.94 2.33 -16.19
C ASP A 59 1.70 1.53 -15.10
N GLY A 60 2.25 2.19 -14.09
CA GLY A 60 2.90 1.57 -12.93
C GLY A 60 1.90 0.90 -11.97
N LEU A 61 2.41 0.11 -11.03
CA LEU A 61 1.59 -0.74 -10.16
C LEU A 61 1.68 -0.35 -8.69
N ILE A 62 0.55 -0.42 -7.99
CA ILE A 62 0.48 -0.31 -6.54
C ILE A 62 -0.13 -1.60 -6.00
N ALA A 63 0.63 -2.32 -5.19
CA ALA A 63 0.21 -3.54 -4.52
C ALA A 63 0.16 -3.33 -3.01
N PHE A 64 -0.98 -3.67 -2.39
CA PHE A 64 -1.11 -3.58 -0.94
C PHE A 64 -2.00 -4.66 -0.35
N THR A 65 -1.84 -4.89 0.95
CA THR A 65 -2.73 -5.73 1.76
C THR A 65 -3.65 -4.87 2.59
N LEU A 66 -4.96 -5.11 2.54
CA LEU A 66 -5.95 -4.47 3.40
C LEU A 66 -6.59 -5.53 4.31
N ARG A 67 -6.74 -5.22 5.60
CA ARG A 67 -7.42 -6.12 6.53
C ARG A 67 -8.88 -6.28 6.14
N ASP A 68 -9.34 -7.52 6.03
CA ASP A 68 -10.67 -7.87 5.54
C ASP A 68 -11.66 -8.14 6.67
N ASP A 69 -11.19 -8.77 7.76
CA ASP A 69 -12.03 -9.06 8.93
C ASP A 69 -12.39 -7.80 9.73
N GLU A 70 -11.51 -6.81 9.68
CA GLU A 70 -11.68 -5.50 10.31
C GLU A 70 -11.05 -4.43 9.42
N THR A 71 -11.75 -4.07 8.34
CA THR A 71 -11.29 -3.04 7.41
C THR A 71 -11.23 -1.67 8.10
N PRO A 72 -10.07 -0.99 8.11
CA PRO A 72 -9.98 0.33 8.70
C PRO A 72 -10.88 1.34 7.97
N PRO A 73 -11.55 2.25 8.69
CA PRO A 73 -12.45 3.23 8.08
C PRO A 73 -11.78 4.08 7.00
N GLY A 74 -12.50 4.41 5.93
CA GLY A 74 -12.06 5.31 4.87
C GLY A 74 -11.24 4.66 3.75
N PHE A 75 -10.77 3.42 3.92
CA PHE A 75 -9.97 2.74 2.89
C PHE A 75 -10.78 2.35 1.67
N LEU A 76 -11.97 1.78 1.85
CA LEU A 76 -12.84 1.39 0.73
C LEU A 76 -13.33 2.63 -0.01
N GLU A 77 -13.71 3.68 0.73
CA GLU A 77 -14.14 4.95 0.16
C GLU A 77 -13.02 5.64 -0.63
N ALA A 78 -11.78 5.59 -0.13
CA ALA A 78 -10.62 6.12 -0.84
C ALA A 78 -10.30 5.31 -2.11
N ILE A 79 -10.42 3.98 -2.05
CA ILE A 79 -10.30 3.11 -3.22
C ILE A 79 -11.31 3.51 -4.29
N ASP A 80 -12.59 3.58 -3.93
CA ASP A 80 -13.66 3.92 -4.85
C ASP A 80 -13.49 5.34 -5.41
N LYS A 81 -13.07 6.30 -4.59
CA LYS A 81 -12.79 7.67 -5.01
C LYS A 81 -11.71 7.72 -6.09
N HIS A 82 -10.60 7.00 -5.91
CA HIS A 82 -9.50 6.99 -6.87
C HIS A 82 -9.83 6.18 -8.14
N ILE A 83 -10.68 5.16 -8.05
CA ILE A 83 -11.27 4.50 -9.22
C ILE A 83 -12.16 5.49 -9.99
N ALA A 84 -13.06 6.18 -9.30
CA ALA A 84 -14.01 7.12 -9.90
C ALA A 84 -13.33 8.33 -10.53
N SER A 85 -12.21 8.81 -9.96
CA SER A 85 -11.42 9.89 -10.54
C SER A 85 -10.56 9.45 -11.73
N GLY A 86 -10.47 8.14 -11.99
CA GLY A 86 -9.57 7.57 -12.99
C GLY A 86 -8.09 7.72 -12.63
N ALA A 87 -7.74 7.92 -11.36
CA ALA A 87 -6.34 8.04 -10.93
C ALA A 87 -5.62 6.68 -10.97
N TRP A 88 -6.39 5.61 -10.81
CA TRP A 88 -5.92 4.24 -10.98
C TRP A 88 -7.07 3.33 -11.41
N ARG A 89 -6.76 2.09 -11.76
CA ARG A 89 -7.73 1.05 -12.06
C ARG A 89 -7.39 -0.24 -11.32
N LEU A 90 -8.43 -0.96 -10.88
CA LEU A 90 -8.26 -2.28 -10.28
C LEU A 90 -7.77 -3.27 -11.34
N VAL A 91 -6.65 -3.94 -11.04
CA VAL A 91 -6.09 -5.02 -11.87
C VAL A 91 -6.47 -6.38 -11.29
N ALA A 92 -6.30 -6.55 -9.97
CA ALA A 92 -6.65 -7.78 -9.28
C ALA A 92 -7.03 -7.50 -7.82
N CYS A 93 -7.97 -8.30 -7.33
CA CYS A 93 -8.29 -8.40 -5.90
C CYS A 93 -8.32 -9.88 -5.55
N GLY A 94 -7.53 -10.28 -4.54
CA GLY A 94 -7.46 -11.65 -4.07
C GLY A 94 -8.61 -12.04 -3.15
N ASP A 95 -8.76 -13.35 -2.95
CA ASP A 95 -9.58 -13.89 -1.88
C ASP A 95 -8.98 -13.51 -0.50
N PRO A 96 -9.79 -13.48 0.56
CA PRO A 96 -9.29 -13.27 1.92
C PRO A 96 -8.37 -14.41 2.34
N VAL A 97 -7.19 -14.08 2.86
CA VAL A 97 -6.20 -15.05 3.32
C VAL A 97 -5.78 -14.75 4.75
N ALA A 98 -5.70 -15.78 5.58
CA ALA A 98 -5.09 -15.69 6.91
C ALA A 98 -3.58 -15.44 6.76
N THR A 99 -3.13 -14.27 7.19
CA THR A 99 -1.74 -13.82 6.97
C THR A 99 -0.81 -14.08 8.15
N MET A 100 -1.37 -14.48 9.29
CA MET A 100 -0.64 -14.68 10.53
C MET A 100 -0.27 -16.14 10.75
N PRO A 101 0.80 -16.43 11.51
CA PRO A 101 1.19 -17.79 11.84
C PRO A 101 0.08 -18.56 12.54
N ALA A 102 0.08 -19.89 12.40
CA ALA A 102 -1.04 -20.80 12.72
C ALA A 102 -1.75 -20.66 14.09
N LYS A 103 -1.18 -19.95 15.07
CA LYS A 103 -1.81 -19.71 16.38
C LYS A 103 -2.76 -18.50 16.40
N ASP A 104 -2.75 -17.67 15.37
CA ASP A 104 -3.55 -16.45 15.28
C ASP A 104 -4.14 -16.30 13.87
N GLN A 105 -5.11 -17.15 13.50
CA GLN A 105 -5.73 -17.10 12.17
C GLN A 105 -6.89 -16.09 12.07
N ALA A 106 -7.13 -15.30 13.11
CA ALA A 106 -8.24 -14.35 13.13
C ALA A 106 -8.00 -13.18 12.17
N MET A 107 -6.74 -12.79 11.95
CA MET A 107 -6.42 -11.67 11.08
C MET A 107 -6.31 -12.10 9.62
N VAL A 108 -7.25 -11.62 8.82
CA VAL A 108 -7.41 -11.95 7.41
C VAL A 108 -7.20 -10.69 6.57
N HIS A 109 -6.45 -10.81 5.47
CA HIS A 109 -6.23 -9.72 4.54
C HIS A 109 -6.64 -10.11 3.12
N ARG A 110 -7.02 -9.10 2.32
CA ARG A 110 -7.06 -9.19 0.87
C ARG A 110 -5.85 -8.51 0.26
N TYR A 111 -5.37 -9.07 -0.84
CA TYR A 111 -4.35 -8.45 -1.68
C TYR A 111 -5.03 -7.66 -2.78
N TRP A 112 -4.60 -6.41 -2.94
CA TRP A 112 -5.09 -5.49 -3.95
C TRP A 112 -3.95 -5.11 -4.87
N LEU A 113 -4.24 -5.11 -6.18
CA LEU A 113 -3.33 -4.64 -7.21
C LEU A 113 -4.06 -3.61 -8.06
N PHE A 114 -3.52 -2.40 -8.07
CA PHE A 114 -3.99 -1.30 -8.89
C PHE A 114 -2.91 -0.88 -9.89
N GLN A 115 -3.36 -0.39 -11.05
CA GLN A 115 -2.49 0.25 -12.02
C GLN A 115 -2.80 1.75 -12.06
N VAL A 116 -1.77 2.59 -11.97
CA VAL A 116 -1.89 4.05 -12.09
C VAL A 116 -2.18 4.41 -13.55
N ALA A 117 -3.12 5.32 -13.75
CA ALA A 117 -3.52 5.79 -15.09
C ALA A 117 -2.53 6.83 -15.63
#